data_AF-A0A5A8ADR7-F1
#
_entry.id   AF-A0A5A8ADR7-F1
#
_cell.length_a   1.000
_cell.length_b   1.000
_cell.length_c   1.000
_cell.angle_alpha   90.00
_cell.angle_beta   90.00
_cell.angle_gamma   90.00
#
_symmetry.space_group_name_H-M   'P 1'
#
loop_
_entity.id
_entity.type
_entity.pdbx_description
1 polymer ?
#
loop_
_entity_poly.entity_id
_entity_poly.type
_entity_poly.pdbx_seq_one_letter_code
_entity_poly.pdbx_strand_id
1 'polypeptide(L)' 'MRKDFKAIKALISKNEYFHKNGMLEKYEYAENCLLFASKIDVILQESDRITIRNFINDEFSFPKFKLSVSVLKAIPN' A
#
# COMPACT_ATOMS: atom_id res chain seq x y z
N MET A 1 -7.54 13.86 -6.91
CA MET A 1 -7.44 12.66 -6.04
C MET A 1 -7.12 11.37 -6.81
N ARG A 2 -7.89 10.95 -7.82
CA ARG A 2 -7.66 9.66 -8.50
C ARG A 2 -6.34 9.54 -9.30
N LYS A 3 -5.76 10.64 -9.79
CA LYS A 3 -4.57 10.56 -10.68
C LYS A 3 -3.27 10.36 -9.90
N ASP A 4 -3.06 11.13 -8.84
CA ASP A 4 -1.84 11.06 -8.02
C ASP A 4 -1.76 9.76 -7.24
N PHE A 5 -2.89 9.30 -6.68
CA PHE A 5 -2.98 8.00 -6.04
C PHE A 5 -2.67 6.84 -7.01
N LYS A 6 -3.21 6.90 -8.24
CA LYS A 6 -2.89 5.91 -9.30
C LYS A 6 -1.41 5.94 -9.68
N ALA A 7 -0.81 7.12 -9.77
CA ALA A 7 0.61 7.27 -10.10
C ALA A 7 1.49 6.66 -9.01
N ILE A 8 1.22 6.95 -7.73
CA ILE A 8 1.98 6.36 -6.62
C ILE A 8 1.78 4.85 -6.55
N LYS A 9 0.56 4.36 -6.75
CA LYS A 9 0.31 2.91 -6.81
C LYS A 9 1.16 2.24 -7.90
N ALA A 10 1.27 2.85 -9.08
CA ALA A 10 2.11 2.33 -10.15
C ALA A 10 3.61 2.37 -9.78
N LEU A 11 4.07 3.42 -9.09
CA LEU A 11 5.45 3.51 -8.61
C LEU A 11 5.76 2.43 -7.55
N ILE A 12 4.85 2.17 -6.62
CA ILE A 12 4.98 1.08 -5.63
C ILE A 12 5.11 -0.27 -6.33
N SER A 13 4.21 -0.57 -7.30
CA SER A 13 4.27 -1.82 -8.06
C SER A 13 5.58 -1.97 -8.85
N LYS A 14 6.11 -0.88 -9.41
CA LYS A 14 7.42 -0.89 -10.09
C LYS A 14 8.58 -1.11 -9.12
N ASN A 15 8.55 -0.47 -7.95
CA ASN A 15 9.57 -0.64 -6.91
C ASN A 15 9.65 -2.09 -6.41
N GLU A 16 8.48 -2.72 -6.17
CA GLU A 16 8.40 -4.14 -5.86
C GLU A 16 8.93 -5.02 -6.99
N TYR A 17 8.57 -4.72 -8.23
CA TYR A 17 9.04 -5.46 -9.40
C TYR A 17 10.57 -5.39 -9.52
N PHE A 18 11.14 -4.20 -9.48
CA PHE A 18 12.60 -4.02 -9.60
C PHE A 18 13.35 -4.68 -8.45
N HIS A 19 12.84 -4.59 -7.22
CA HIS A 19 13.46 -5.27 -6.08
C HIS A 19 13.41 -6.80 -6.22
N LYS A 20 12.25 -7.37 -6.61
CA LYS A 20 12.11 -8.81 -6.82
C LYS A 20 13.01 -9.37 -7.92
N ASN A 21 13.32 -8.55 -8.94
CA ASN A 21 14.21 -8.93 -10.03
C ASN A 21 15.68 -8.58 -9.77
N GLY A 22 16.04 -8.16 -8.55
CA GLY A 22 17.43 -7.82 -8.20
C GLY A 22 17.95 -6.56 -8.88
N MET A 23 17.07 -5.71 -9.40
CA MET A 23 17.40 -4.45 -10.08
C MET A 23 17.45 -3.25 -9.12
N LEU A 24 17.09 -3.46 -7.85
CA LEU A 24 17.17 -2.49 -6.76
C LEU A 24 17.78 -3.17 -5.54
N GLU A 25 18.76 -2.51 -4.95
CA GLU A 25 19.31 -2.95 -3.68
C GLU A 25 18.30 -2.75 -2.54
N LYS A 26 18.51 -3.48 -1.44
CA LYS A 26 17.59 -3.46 -0.29
C LYS A 26 17.45 -2.05 0.31
N TYR A 27 18.54 -1.27 0.33
CA TYR A 27 18.50 0.09 0.88
C TYR A 27 17.71 1.03 -0.03
N GLU A 28 17.92 0.97 -1.35
CA GLU A 28 17.17 1.78 -2.33
C GLU A 28 15.68 1.45 -2.29
N TYR A 29 15.34 0.17 -2.19
CA TYR A 29 13.97 -0.28 -2.02
C TYR A 29 13.32 0.33 -0.76
N ALA A 30 14.05 0.34 0.36
CA ALA A 30 13.58 0.90 1.63
C ALA A 30 13.40 2.42 1.57
N GLU A 31 14.35 3.15 0.98
CA GLU A 31 14.25 4.60 0.76
C GLU A 31 13.03 4.96 -0.11
N ASN A 32 12.84 4.23 -1.20
CA ASN A 32 11.68 4.40 -2.07
C ASN A 32 10.37 4.14 -1.32
N CYS A 33 10.31 3.10 -0.49
CA CYS A 33 9.12 2.82 0.34
C CYS A 33 8.80 3.96 1.30
N LEU A 34 9.79 4.54 1.97
CA LEU A 34 9.61 5.69 2.86
C LEU A 34 9.13 6.92 2.09
N LEU A 35 9.73 7.19 0.93
CA LEU A 35 9.31 8.28 0.05
C LEU A 35 7.83 8.11 -0.37
N PHE A 36 7.44 6.95 -0.86
CA PHE A 36 6.05 6.71 -1.30
C PHE A 36 5.05 6.80 -0.16
N ALA A 37 5.40 6.31 1.04
CA ALA A 37 4.57 6.44 2.23
C ALA A 37 4.30 7.91 2.57
N SER A 38 5.34 8.75 2.56
CA SER A 38 5.18 10.20 2.81
C SER A 38 4.31 10.89 1.77
N LYS A 39 4.43 10.50 0.48
CA LYS A 39 3.60 11.07 -0.60
C LYS A 39 2.15 10.63 -0.50
N ILE A 40 1.89 9.39 -0.08
CA ILE A 40 0.54 8.90 0.20
C ILE A 40 -0.08 9.71 1.34
N ASP A 41 0.64 9.92 2.45
CA ASP A 41 0.12 10.68 3.59
C ASP A 41 -0.39 12.07 3.13
N VAL A 42 0.40 12.79 2.33
CA VAL A 42 0.02 14.12 1.80
C VAL A 42 -1.22 14.08 0.89
N ILE A 43 -1.46 12.98 0.16
CA ILE A 43 -2.62 12.86 -0.75
C ILE A 43 -3.88 12.42 -0.03
N LEU A 44 -3.75 11.69 1.08
CA LEU A 44 -4.88 11.22 1.87
C LEU A 44 -5.58 12.39 2.55
N GLN A 45 -6.92 12.43 2.42
CA GLN A 45 -7.73 13.35 3.19
C GLN A 45 -7.77 12.93 4.66
N GLU A 46 -8.10 13.86 5.55
CA GLU A 46 -8.17 13.60 6.98
C GLU A 46 -9.14 12.46 7.32
N SER A 47 -10.26 12.33 6.60
CA SER A 47 -11.19 11.20 6.69
C SER A 47 -10.54 9.85 6.35
N ASP A 48 -9.66 9.82 5.35
CA ASP A 48 -8.95 8.60 4.95
C ASP A 48 -7.92 8.21 6.02
N ARG A 49 -7.21 9.20 6.57
CA ARG A 49 -6.24 9.01 7.64
C ARG A 49 -6.89 8.46 8.91
N ILE A 50 -8.05 8.99 9.29
CA ILE A 50 -8.85 8.50 10.43
C ILE A 50 -9.26 7.05 10.19
N THR A 51 -9.73 6.73 8.99
CA THR A 51 -10.13 5.37 8.62
C THR A 51 -8.95 4.39 8.73
N ILE A 52 -7.77 4.77 8.21
CA ILE A 52 -6.55 3.97 8.32
C ILE A 52 -6.13 3.79 9.78
N ARG A 53 -6.20 4.84 10.60
CA ARG A 53 -5.82 4.78 12.02
C ARG A 53 -6.76 3.87 12.81
N ASN A 54 -8.05 3.96 12.57
CA ASN A 54 -9.06 3.08 13.16
C ASN A 54 -8.85 1.63 12.74
N PHE A 55 -8.48 1.40 11.47
CA PHE A 55 -8.10 0.08 11.01
C PHE A 55 -6.84 -0.44 11.72
N ILE A 56 -5.75 0.34 11.83
CA ILE A 56 -4.52 -0.13 12.50
C ILE A 56 -4.75 -0.45 13.98
N ASN A 57 -5.58 0.34 14.67
CA ASN A 57 -5.85 0.18 16.10
C ASN A 57 -6.84 -0.94 16.43
N ASP A 58 -7.57 -1.46 15.44
CA ASP A 58 -8.50 -2.57 15.66
C ASP A 58 -7.74 -3.91 15.65
N GLU A 59 -7.76 -4.61 16.80
CA GLU A 59 -7.11 -5.91 17.01
C GLU A 59 -7.55 -6.97 16.00
N PHE A 60 -8.73 -6.81 15.39
CA PHE A 60 -9.27 -7.72 14.40
C PHE A 60 -8.99 -7.29 12.96
N SER A 61 -8.30 -6.18 12.72
CA SER A 61 -8.06 -5.67 11.36
C SER A 61 -7.19 -6.59 10.52
N PHE A 62 -6.19 -7.23 11.13
CA PHE A 62 -5.35 -8.18 10.41
C PHE A 62 -6.12 -9.46 10.02
N PRO A 63 -6.92 -10.09 10.91
CA PRO A 63 -7.89 -11.11 10.53
C PRO A 63 -8.89 -10.68 9.45
N LYS A 64 -9.52 -9.50 9.59
CA LYS A 64 -10.48 -8.94 8.63
C LYS A 64 -9.83 -8.75 7.25
N PHE A 65 -8.62 -8.20 7.22
CA PHE A 65 -7.85 -8.05 5.99
C PHE A 65 -7.56 -9.38 5.30
N LYS A 66 -7.08 -10.38 6.06
CA LYS A 66 -6.85 -11.73 5.53
C LYS A 66 -8.13 -12.33 4.95
N LEU A 67 -9.26 -12.20 5.65
CA LEU A 67 -10.56 -12.64 5.16
C LEU A 67 -10.96 -11.94 3.85
N SER A 68 -10.83 -10.61 3.77
CA SER A 68 -11.14 -9.85 2.56
C SER A 68 -10.27 -10.28 1.37
N VAL A 69 -8.98 -10.52 1.58
CA VAL A 69 -8.07 -11.03 0.54
C VAL A 69 -8.46 -12.44 0.10
N SER A 70 -8.81 -13.32 1.03
CA SER A 70 -9.26 -14.68 0.72
C SER A 70 -10.56 -14.68 -0.09
N VAL A 71 -11.51 -13.80 0.24
CA VAL A 71 -12.76 -13.63 -0.52
C VAL A 71 -12.48 -13.16 -1.94
N LEU A 72 -11.61 -12.16 -2.13
CA LEU A 72 -11.22 -11.68 -3.46
C LEU A 72 -10.57 -12.76 -4.32
N LYS A 73 -9.83 -13.69 -3.71
CA LYS A 73 -9.23 -14.85 -4.40
C LYS A 73 -10.24 -15.97 -4.69
N ALA A 74 -11.32 -16.04 -3.92
CA ALA A 74 -12.34 -17.07 -4.04
C ALA A 74 -13.41 -16.74 -5.08
N ILE A 75 -13.56 -15.46 -5.46
CA ILE A 75 -14.38 -15.07 -6.61
C ILE A 75 -13.68 -15.60 -7.87
N PRO A 76 -14.26 -16.57 -8.59
CA PRO A 76 -13.70 -17.03 -9.85
C PRO A 76 -13.74 -15.87 -10.85
N ASN A 77 -12.64 -15.63 -11.57
CA ASN A 77 -12.66 -14.81 -12.78
C ASN A 77 -13.54 -15.46 -13.84
#